data_AF-A0A0M7AVC9-F1
#
_entry.id   AF-A0A0M7AVC9-F1
#
_cell.length_a   1.000
_cell.length_b   1.000
_cell.length_c   1.000
_cell.angle_alpha   90.00
_cell.angle_beta   90.00
_cell.angle_gamma   90.00
#
_symmetry.space_group_name_H-M   'P 1'
#
loop_
_entity.id
_entity.type
_entity.pdbx_description
1 polymer ?
#
loop_
_entity_poly.entity_id
_entity_poly.type
_entity_poly.pdbx_seq_one_letter_code
_entity_poly.pdbx_strand_id
1 'polypeptide(L)'
;MLKFKRLSSAALAIGLTVGSGVIFPASAQGVLEACEPEIVEFCSTVEPGNGRVLSCLYAHETKISRTCGDAFDDIGDVIDGLFFTIGSTLAICDADLQKHCADTRFGQGRLLSCLAEVQADLEPACSGVVAELSGELAN
;
A
#
# COMPACT_ATOMS: atom_id res chain seq x y z
N MET A 1 27.19 65.26 12.86
CA MET A 1 27.72 64.87 14.20
C MET A 1 26.76 63.87 14.85
N LEU A 2 27.26 62.67 15.16
CA LEU A 2 26.71 61.63 16.07
C LEU A 2 25.33 61.02 15.74
N LYS A 3 25.04 59.71 15.86
CA LYS A 3 25.77 58.51 16.32
C LYS A 3 24.99 57.27 15.86
N PHE A 4 25.70 56.21 15.46
CA PHE A 4 25.18 54.85 15.34
C PHE A 4 24.65 54.35 16.70
N LYS A 5 23.50 53.67 16.71
CA LYS A 5 23.20 52.67 17.75
C LYS A 5 22.62 51.42 17.09
N ARG A 6 23.40 50.34 17.16
CA ARG A 6 23.02 48.99 16.79
C ARG A 6 21.91 48.51 17.75
N LEU A 7 20.82 47.96 17.23
CA LEU A 7 20.01 47.00 17.97
C LEU A 7 19.91 45.72 17.14
N SER A 8 20.71 44.73 17.57
CA SER A 8 20.40 43.32 17.35
C SER A 8 19.12 42.98 18.09
N SER A 9 18.22 42.21 17.47
CA SER A 9 17.68 40.97 18.04
C SER A 9 16.65 40.32 17.10
N ALA A 10 16.89 39.03 16.84
CA ALA A 10 15.93 37.97 16.55
C ALA A 10 14.99 38.14 15.35
N ALA A 11 15.49 37.84 14.15
CA ALA A 11 14.64 37.27 13.11
C ALA A 11 14.35 35.81 13.48
N LEU A 12 13.11 35.59 13.92
CA LEU A 12 12.51 34.29 14.20
C LEU A 12 12.42 33.49 12.88
N ALA A 13 13.46 32.75 12.54
CA ALA A 13 13.44 31.85 11.39
C ALA A 13 12.95 30.47 11.82
N ILE A 14 11.63 30.29 11.66
CA ILE A 14 10.93 29.10 11.12
C ILE A 14 11.50 27.75 11.58
N GLY A 15 10.74 27.09 12.45
CA GLY A 15 11.05 25.74 12.93
C GLY A 15 11.19 24.74 11.80
N LEU A 16 12.30 23.98 11.83
CA LEU A 16 12.37 22.67 11.21
C LEU A 16 11.41 21.76 12.00
N THR A 17 10.19 21.60 11.49
CA THR A 17 9.42 20.41 11.80
C THR A 17 10.06 19.28 11.01
N VAL A 18 10.74 18.39 11.72
CA VAL A 18 11.02 17.04 11.22
C VAL A 18 9.65 16.37 11.11
N GLY A 19 9.04 16.48 9.95
CA GLY A 19 7.88 15.67 9.62
C GLY A 19 8.34 14.23 9.59
N SER A 20 7.74 13.39 10.42
CA SER A 20 7.74 11.94 10.25
C SER A 20 6.97 11.60 8.97
N GLY A 21 7.50 12.01 7.81
CA GLY A 21 7.11 11.47 6.53
C GLY A 21 7.78 10.11 6.43
N VAL A 22 6.97 9.05 6.48
CA VAL A 22 7.40 7.71 6.10
C VAL A 22 8.22 7.79 4.81
N ILE A 23 9.47 7.34 4.88
CA ILE A 23 10.30 7.12 3.70
C ILE A 23 9.74 5.86 3.05
N PHE A 24 8.67 5.99 2.28
CA PHE A 24 8.51 5.07 1.15
C PHE A 24 9.73 5.34 0.27
N PRO A 25 10.60 4.34 0.01
CA PRO A 25 11.75 4.58 -0.83
C PRO A 25 11.25 5.17 -2.14
N ALA A 26 11.88 6.28 -2.55
CA ALA A 26 11.60 7.00 -3.79
C ALA A 26 11.94 6.19 -5.06
N SER A 27 12.01 4.86 -4.97
CA SER A 27 12.34 3.91 -6.03
C SER A 27 11.20 2.98 -6.41
N ALA A 28 10.02 3.06 -5.79
CA ALA A 28 8.87 2.30 -6.27
C ALA A 28 8.31 2.96 -7.54
N GLN A 29 9.06 2.88 -8.65
CA GLN A 29 8.44 2.90 -9.96
C GLN A 29 7.46 1.74 -9.94
N GLY A 30 6.16 2.02 -9.98
CA GLY A 30 5.17 0.95 -10.05
C GLY A 30 5.49 0.06 -11.24
N VAL A 31 5.18 -1.23 -11.18
CA VAL A 31 5.50 -2.17 -12.28
C VAL A 31 5.03 -1.66 -13.64
N LEU A 32 3.89 -0.96 -13.70
CA LEU A 32 3.38 -0.38 -14.95
C LEU A 32 4.28 0.73 -15.53
N GLU A 33 4.95 1.51 -14.68
CA GLU A 33 5.88 2.56 -15.08
C GLU A 33 7.24 1.96 -15.49
N ALA A 34 7.77 1.06 -14.67
CA ALA A 34 9.05 0.39 -14.94
C ALA A 34 9.01 -0.48 -16.22
N CYS A 35 7.84 -1.04 -16.53
CA CYS A 35 7.61 -1.91 -17.69
C CYS A 35 6.91 -1.21 -18.86
N GLU A 36 6.81 0.12 -18.89
CA GLU A 36 6.08 0.83 -19.95
C GLU A 36 6.52 0.42 -21.37
N PRO A 37 7.83 0.30 -21.70
CA PRO A 37 8.27 -0.16 -23.01
C PRO A 37 7.75 -1.57 -23.36
N GLU A 38 7.83 -2.49 -22.41
CA GLU A 38 7.40 -3.88 -22.55
C GLU A 38 5.88 -4.00 -22.65
N ILE A 39 5.13 -3.15 -21.94
CA ILE A 39 3.67 -3.09 -22.04
C ILE A 39 3.28 -2.68 -23.46
N VAL A 40 3.94 -1.66 -24.04
CA VAL A 40 3.66 -1.21 -25.40
C VAL A 40 4.01 -2.31 -26.41
N GLU A 41 5.17 -2.96 -26.26
CA GLU A 41 5.65 -3.98 -27.19
C GLU A 41 4.85 -5.28 -27.14
N PHE A 42 4.59 -5.80 -25.95
CA PHE A 42 4.01 -7.14 -25.77
C PHE A 42 2.54 -7.14 -25.38
N CYS A 43 2.08 -6.11 -24.66
CA CYS A 43 0.79 -6.14 -23.94
C CYS A 43 -0.21 -5.05 -24.37
N SER A 44 0.05 -4.31 -25.45
CA SER A 44 -0.76 -3.14 -25.86
C SER A 44 -2.22 -3.47 -26.23
N THR A 45 -2.54 -4.73 -26.48
CA THR A 45 -3.90 -5.20 -26.77
C THR A 45 -4.63 -5.75 -25.55
N VAL A 46 -3.96 -5.80 -24.39
CA VAL A 46 -4.53 -6.33 -23.15
C VAL A 46 -5.39 -5.26 -22.49
N GLU A 47 -6.65 -5.58 -22.27
CA GLU A 47 -7.56 -4.72 -21.51
C GLU A 47 -7.05 -4.53 -20.06
N PRO A 48 -6.83 -3.30 -19.58
CA PRO A 48 -6.33 -3.05 -18.22
C PRO A 48 -7.25 -3.55 -17.11
N GLY A 49 -6.70 -3.77 -15.91
CA GLY A 49 -7.44 -4.17 -14.70
C GLY A 49 -7.38 -5.66 -14.38
N ASN A 50 -7.74 -6.01 -13.14
CA ASN A 50 -7.68 -7.38 -12.59
C ASN A 50 -6.33 -8.09 -12.81
N GLY A 51 -5.22 -7.34 -12.81
CA GLY A 51 -3.88 -7.90 -13.03
C GLY A 51 -3.58 -8.38 -14.45
N ARG A 52 -4.46 -8.19 -15.44
CA ARG A 52 -4.27 -8.75 -16.79
C ARG A 52 -2.98 -8.31 -17.48
N VAL A 53 -2.63 -7.02 -17.37
CA VAL A 53 -1.37 -6.49 -17.93
C VAL A 53 -0.16 -7.12 -17.23
N LEU A 54 -0.23 -7.26 -15.91
CA LEU A 54 0.81 -7.91 -15.11
C LEU A 54 0.99 -9.38 -15.52
N SER A 55 -0.11 -10.11 -15.74
CA SER A 55 -0.07 -11.49 -16.25
C SER A 55 0.52 -11.59 -17.66
N CYS A 56 0.24 -10.61 -18.53
CA CYS A 56 0.86 -10.56 -19.86
C CYS A 56 2.37 -10.35 -19.78
N LEU A 57 2.81 -9.40 -18.98
CA LEU A 57 4.24 -9.16 -18.74
C LEU A 57 4.94 -10.39 -18.14
N TYR A 58 4.29 -11.07 -17.18
CA TYR A 58 4.78 -12.34 -16.62
C TYR A 58 4.94 -13.43 -17.69
N ALA A 59 4.00 -13.56 -18.63
CA ALA A 59 4.14 -14.49 -19.76
C ALA A 59 5.32 -14.16 -20.69
N HIS A 60 5.86 -12.94 -20.59
CA HIS A 60 7.01 -12.44 -21.33
C HIS A 60 8.24 -12.20 -20.43
N GLU A 61 8.29 -12.76 -19.21
CA GLU A 61 9.34 -12.50 -18.20
C GLU A 61 10.78 -12.72 -18.70
N THR A 62 10.99 -13.57 -19.71
CA THR A 62 12.32 -13.82 -20.31
C THR A 62 12.73 -12.76 -21.35
N LYS A 63 11.83 -11.82 -21.67
CA LYS A 63 11.97 -10.80 -22.71
C LYS A 63 11.81 -9.36 -22.18
N ILE A 64 11.57 -9.20 -20.88
CA ILE A 64 11.47 -7.88 -20.26
C ILE A 64 12.86 -7.34 -19.92
N SER A 65 12.99 -6.01 -19.82
CA SER A 65 14.23 -5.39 -19.33
C SER A 65 14.49 -5.73 -17.87
N ARG A 66 15.76 -5.55 -17.46
CA ARG A 66 16.15 -5.70 -16.05
C ARG A 66 15.39 -4.75 -15.14
N THR A 67 15.12 -3.51 -15.57
CA THR A 67 14.35 -2.54 -14.78
C THR A 67 12.92 -3.02 -14.55
N CYS A 68 12.26 -3.56 -15.58
CA CYS A 68 10.94 -4.16 -15.44
C CYS A 68 10.99 -5.40 -14.52
N GLY A 69 12.01 -6.27 -14.69
CA GLY A 69 12.21 -7.45 -13.84
C GLY A 69 12.45 -7.12 -12.36
N ASP A 70 13.33 -6.15 -12.06
CA ASP A 70 13.57 -5.70 -10.69
C ASP A 70 12.26 -5.17 -10.05
N ALA A 71 11.40 -4.48 -10.82
CA ALA A 71 10.09 -4.04 -10.33
C ALA A 71 9.10 -5.20 -10.09
N PHE A 72 9.20 -6.29 -10.87
CA PHE A 72 8.44 -7.52 -10.64
C PHE A 72 8.83 -8.21 -9.33
N ASP A 73 10.13 -8.25 -9.04
CA ASP A 73 10.64 -8.80 -7.77
C ASP A 73 10.17 -7.93 -6.59
N ASP A 74 10.30 -6.60 -6.70
CA ASP A 74 9.86 -5.65 -5.67
C ASP A 74 8.34 -5.79 -5.37
N ILE A 75 7.48 -5.92 -6.39
CA ILE A 75 6.05 -6.13 -6.15
C ILE A 75 5.76 -7.52 -5.58
N GLY A 76 6.56 -8.52 -5.94
CA GLY A 76 6.46 -9.88 -5.42
C GLY A 76 6.64 -9.92 -3.91
N ASP A 77 7.70 -9.27 -3.41
CA ASP A 77 7.97 -9.15 -1.97
C ASP A 77 6.82 -8.45 -1.22
N VAL A 78 6.23 -7.41 -1.81
CA VAL A 78 5.07 -6.70 -1.25
C VAL A 78 3.84 -7.61 -1.19
N ILE A 79 3.56 -8.36 -2.25
CA ILE A 79 2.43 -9.28 -2.34
C ILE A 79 2.58 -10.42 -1.32
N ASP A 80 3.77 -10.98 -1.17
CA ASP A 80 4.06 -12.03 -0.18
C ASP A 80 3.85 -11.54 1.25
N GLY A 81 4.32 -10.33 1.56
CA GLY A 81 4.05 -9.67 2.84
C GLY A 81 2.55 -9.49 3.10
N LEU A 82 1.80 -9.05 2.08
CA LEU A 82 0.35 -8.88 2.18
C LEU A 82 -0.38 -10.21 2.43
N PHE A 83 0.00 -11.29 1.75
CA PHE A 83 -0.64 -12.59 1.95
C PHE A 83 -0.42 -13.13 3.36
N PHE A 84 0.77 -12.93 3.94
CA PHE A 84 1.02 -13.28 5.33
C PHE A 84 0.08 -12.51 6.29
N THR A 85 -0.03 -11.20 6.10
CA THR A 85 -0.91 -10.34 6.92
C THR A 85 -2.38 -10.70 6.76
N ILE A 86 -2.85 -10.98 5.55
CA ILE A 86 -4.24 -11.41 5.31
C ILE A 86 -4.48 -12.77 5.97
N GLY A 87 -3.55 -13.71 5.83
CA GLY A 87 -3.66 -15.05 6.42
C GLY A 87 -3.76 -14.99 7.95
N SER A 88 -2.92 -14.18 8.60
CA SER A 88 -2.98 -13.99 10.05
C SER A 88 -4.28 -13.32 10.49
N THR A 89 -4.74 -12.32 9.74
CA THR A 89 -6.01 -11.62 10.01
C THR A 89 -7.20 -12.58 9.94
N LEU A 90 -7.28 -13.39 8.87
CA LEU A 90 -8.36 -14.37 8.72
C LEU A 90 -8.34 -15.41 9.85
N ALA A 91 -7.15 -15.84 10.30
CA ALA A 91 -7.02 -16.77 11.41
C ALA A 91 -7.45 -16.15 12.75
N ILE A 92 -7.10 -14.88 13.02
CA ILE A 92 -7.49 -14.16 14.23
C ILE A 92 -9.00 -13.90 14.26
N CYS A 93 -9.58 -13.58 13.10
CA CYS A 93 -10.99 -13.21 12.95
C CYS A 93 -11.91 -14.39 12.59
N ASP A 94 -11.44 -15.64 12.61
CA ASP A 94 -12.20 -16.79 12.09
C ASP A 94 -13.60 -16.94 12.74
N ALA A 95 -13.66 -16.87 14.08
CA ALA A 95 -14.91 -16.99 14.81
C ALA A 95 -15.89 -15.84 14.48
N ASP A 96 -15.38 -14.61 14.41
CA ASP A 96 -16.18 -13.43 14.07
C ASP A 96 -16.65 -13.46 12.61
N LEU A 97 -15.81 -13.90 11.68
CA LEU A 97 -16.15 -14.05 10.28
C LEU A 97 -17.28 -15.06 10.09
N GLN A 98 -17.21 -16.22 10.76
CA GLN A 98 -18.27 -17.23 10.70
C GLN A 98 -19.58 -16.71 11.31
N LYS A 99 -19.50 -15.92 12.38
CA LYS A 99 -20.68 -15.43 13.10
C LYS A 99 -21.34 -14.24 12.41
N HIS A 100 -20.56 -13.32 11.87
CA HIS A 100 -21.05 -12.03 11.38
C HIS A 100 -20.99 -11.85 9.86
N CYS A 101 -20.08 -12.57 9.17
CA CYS A 101 -19.75 -12.32 7.76
C CYS A 101 -19.81 -13.57 6.86
N ALA A 102 -20.52 -14.63 7.27
CA ALA A 102 -20.54 -15.91 6.55
C ALA A 102 -21.06 -15.83 5.09
N ASP A 103 -21.99 -14.92 4.81
CA ASP A 103 -22.55 -14.71 3.48
C ASP A 103 -21.70 -13.77 2.60
N THR A 104 -20.66 -13.18 3.18
CA THR A 104 -19.77 -12.24 2.48
C THR A 104 -18.84 -13.01 1.56
N ARG A 105 -18.91 -12.71 0.27
CA ARG A 105 -18.02 -13.30 -0.72
C ARG A 105 -16.60 -12.74 -0.60
N PHE A 106 -15.61 -13.60 -0.78
CA PHE A 106 -14.19 -13.24 -0.85
C PHE A 106 -13.87 -12.24 -1.98
N GLY A 107 -12.73 -11.56 -1.84
CA GLY A 107 -12.18 -10.61 -2.80
C GLY A 107 -12.69 -9.18 -2.61
N GLN A 108 -11.96 -8.23 -3.22
CA GLN A 108 -12.25 -6.79 -3.17
C GLN A 108 -12.36 -6.20 -1.75
N GLY A 109 -11.68 -6.80 -0.76
CA GLY A 109 -11.71 -6.31 0.63
C GLY A 109 -13.03 -6.50 1.37
N ARG A 110 -14.04 -7.17 0.78
CA ARG A 110 -15.40 -7.21 1.36
C ARG A 110 -15.50 -7.82 2.75
N LEU A 111 -14.69 -8.84 3.06
CA LEU A 111 -14.67 -9.42 4.40
C LEU A 111 -14.15 -8.44 5.45
N LEU A 112 -13.09 -7.70 5.11
CA LEU A 112 -12.56 -6.66 5.98
C LEU A 112 -13.58 -5.52 6.15
N SER A 113 -14.27 -5.12 5.07
CA SER A 113 -15.37 -4.14 5.15
C SER A 113 -16.51 -4.61 6.05
N CYS A 114 -16.94 -5.87 5.91
CA CYS A 114 -17.97 -6.46 6.76
C CYS A 114 -17.55 -6.42 8.24
N LEU A 115 -16.34 -6.87 8.56
CA LEU A 115 -15.80 -6.82 9.92
C LEU A 115 -15.72 -5.39 10.47
N ALA A 116 -15.33 -4.42 9.64
CA ALA A 116 -15.27 -3.01 10.03
C ALA A 116 -16.67 -2.43 10.34
N GLU A 117 -17.70 -2.83 9.61
CA GLU A 117 -19.09 -2.39 9.85
C GLU A 117 -19.65 -2.90 11.19
N VAL A 118 -19.27 -4.11 11.60
CA VAL A 118 -19.72 -4.74 12.85
C VAL A 118 -18.67 -4.67 13.97
N GLN A 119 -17.67 -3.81 13.85
CA GLN A 119 -16.45 -3.84 14.68
C GLN A 119 -16.72 -3.86 16.19
N ALA A 120 -17.77 -3.16 16.64
CA ALA A 120 -18.16 -3.09 18.05
C ALA A 120 -18.63 -4.43 18.65
N ASP A 121 -19.04 -5.39 17.80
CA ASP A 121 -19.54 -6.71 18.20
C ASP A 121 -18.48 -7.82 18.06
N LEU A 122 -17.28 -7.49 17.58
CA LEU A 122 -16.17 -8.42 17.37
C LEU A 122 -15.47 -8.80 18.69
N GLU A 123 -14.77 -9.93 18.67
CA GLU A 123 -13.84 -10.27 19.73
C GLU A 123 -12.68 -9.26 19.79
N PRO A 124 -12.12 -8.95 20.98
CA PRO A 124 -11.10 -7.92 21.13
C PRO A 124 -9.87 -8.10 20.24
N ALA A 125 -9.47 -9.36 19.99
CA ALA A 125 -8.34 -9.68 19.12
C ALA A 125 -8.63 -9.30 17.66
N CYS A 126 -9.80 -9.68 17.13
CA CYS A 126 -10.19 -9.33 15.77
C CYS A 126 -10.45 -7.82 15.63
N SER A 127 -11.13 -7.20 16.61
CA SER A 127 -11.36 -5.75 16.60
C SER A 127 -10.06 -4.96 16.51
N GLY A 128 -9.00 -5.39 17.20
CA GLY A 128 -7.69 -4.75 17.17
C GLY A 128 -7.07 -4.79 15.77
N VAL A 129 -7.04 -5.98 15.15
CA VAL A 129 -6.51 -6.14 13.79
C VAL A 129 -7.33 -5.36 12.75
N VAL A 130 -8.66 -5.39 12.86
CA VAL A 130 -9.54 -4.63 11.97
C VAL A 130 -9.32 -3.13 12.10
N ALA A 131 -9.08 -2.62 13.32
CA ALA A 131 -8.78 -1.21 13.54
C ALA A 131 -7.46 -0.78 12.91
N GLU A 132 -6.43 -1.63 13.01
CA GLU A 132 -5.12 -1.38 12.39
C GLU A 132 -5.25 -1.34 10.87
N LEU A 133 -5.83 -2.37 10.25
CA LEU A 133 -5.95 -2.48 8.80
C LEU A 133 -6.89 -1.43 8.18
N SER A 134 -7.99 -1.07 8.86
CA SER A 134 -8.89 -0.02 8.36
C SER A 134 -8.29 1.38 8.51
N GLY A 135 -7.42 1.60 9.51
CA GLY A 135 -6.68 2.84 9.67
C GLY A 135 -5.65 3.06 8.56
N GLU A 136 -4.96 2.01 8.13
CA GLU A 136 -3.98 2.07 7.02
C GLU A 136 -4.62 2.41 5.67
N LEU A 137 -5.86 1.99 5.43
CA LEU A 137 -6.58 2.24 4.17
C LEU A 137 -7.26 3.62 4.13
N ALA A 138 -7.36 4.31 5.26
CA ALA A 138 -8.04 5.60 5.38
C ALA A 138 -7.08 6.81 5.29
N ASN A 139 -5.77 6.56 5.19
CA ASN A 139 -4.71 7.58 5.22
C ASN A 139 -3.84 7.50 3.97
#